data_AF-F0M7J0-F1
#
_entry.id   AF-F0M7J0-F1
#
_cell.length_a   1.000
_cell.length_b   1.000
_cell.length_c   1.000
_cell.angle_alpha   90.00
_cell.angle_beta   90.00
_cell.angle_gamma   90.00
#
_symmetry.space_group_name_H-M   'P 1'
#
loop_
_entity.id
_entity.type
_entity.pdbx_description
1 polymer ?
#
loop_
_entity_poly.entity_id
_entity_poly.type
_entity_poly.pdbx_seq_one_letter_code
_entity_poly.pdbx_strand_id
1 'polypeptide(L)'
;MTGTMPAALESAETESAPAAGSTAGVGRRRRRHRAALAAVVAAALALVLWTQLAPKGDAIPLSVTNAGPDGARAVTQILGRHGVDVHAVGDFEAAIAKLDESSSPTLLLYDRNGFLDEPRLMALASAAERVVVVSPRLPTLAAVSGSIRQAGVVPNTSPVLEPGCGLPDATAAGPITGESGFLYDGGTSCYRPAGTAAGLLAVSEDGRLTVLGSTAVLSNGRLDDLGNAALAIRTLGASPDLVWYLPTLADLEPGGSQATLDDLAPGWARFLGPWLVLVALAAIAWRGRRLGPLVFEPLPVVVKAVETAEGRARLYHDSRAVDQARDNLRAGTLVRLSRHFRLGPGATSDQVIEAAAQFLGEPAREVRELVNEHPLTEARLVAWSRELETLEKEVKSR
;
A
#
# COMPACT_ATOMS: atom_id res chain seq x y z
N MET A 1 79.38 -54.80 14.41
CA MET A 1 79.19 -56.23 14.73
C MET A 1 77.76 -56.61 14.36
N THR A 2 77.67 -57.69 13.61
CA THR A 2 76.52 -58.27 12.89
C THR A 2 75.75 -59.29 13.74
N GLY A 3 74.48 -59.54 13.39
CA GLY A 3 73.62 -60.65 13.87
C GLY A 3 72.16 -60.18 13.93
N THR A 4 71.26 -60.37 12.96
CA THR A 4 70.69 -61.56 12.28
C THR A 4 69.60 -62.31 13.08
N MET A 5 68.33 -61.87 12.87
CA MET A 5 67.02 -62.59 12.71
C MET A 5 66.54 -63.65 13.75
N PRO A 6 65.27 -64.15 13.74
CA PRO A 6 64.10 -63.98 12.82
C PRO A 6 62.75 -63.63 13.51
N ALA A 7 61.76 -63.01 12.85
CA ALA A 7 60.67 -63.50 11.99
C ALA A 7 59.55 -64.33 12.69
N ALA A 8 58.33 -63.79 12.68
CA ALA A 8 57.06 -64.49 12.90
C ALA A 8 56.04 -64.02 11.84
N LEU A 9 55.39 -64.99 11.20
CA LEU A 9 54.35 -64.87 10.18
C LEU A 9 52.98 -64.78 10.86
N GLU A 10 52.08 -63.95 10.38
CA GLU A 10 50.64 -64.20 10.53
C GLU A 10 49.84 -63.71 9.31
N SER A 11 48.86 -64.53 8.99
CA SER A 11 48.03 -64.68 7.80
C SER A 11 47.05 -63.54 7.50
N ALA A 12 46.77 -63.31 6.22
CA ALA A 12 45.63 -62.52 5.75
C ALA A 12 44.92 -63.24 4.59
N GLU A 13 43.64 -63.59 4.81
CA GLU A 13 42.70 -64.05 3.79
C GLU A 13 41.50 -63.08 3.74
N THR A 14 41.32 -62.54 2.54
CA THR A 14 40.22 -61.89 1.81
C THR A 14 38.87 -61.56 2.49
N GLU A 15 38.42 -60.30 2.36
CA GLU A 15 36.99 -59.94 2.29
C GLU A 15 36.74 -58.77 1.30
N SER A 16 35.55 -58.75 0.71
CA SER A 16 35.12 -58.08 -0.53
C SER A 16 34.79 -56.57 -0.42
N ALA A 17 34.78 -55.87 -1.56
CA ALA A 17 34.71 -54.41 -1.76
C ALA A 17 33.36 -53.72 -1.39
N PRO A 18 33.34 -52.37 -1.30
CA PRO A 18 32.57 -51.64 -2.33
C PRO A 18 33.19 -50.32 -2.83
N ALA A 19 32.65 -49.89 -3.97
CA ALA A 19 33.07 -48.77 -4.82
C ALA A 19 33.12 -47.39 -4.13
N ALA A 20 34.20 -46.64 -4.43
CA ALA A 20 34.30 -45.21 -4.14
C ALA A 20 33.32 -44.42 -5.03
N GLY A 21 32.14 -44.12 -4.49
CA GLY A 21 31.16 -43.24 -5.09
C GLY A 21 31.68 -41.81 -5.20
N SER A 22 31.79 -41.30 -6.43
CA SER A 22 32.00 -39.89 -6.77
C SER A 22 30.90 -39.00 -6.15
N THR A 23 31.19 -38.33 -5.04
CA THR A 23 30.32 -37.32 -4.43
C THR A 23 30.71 -35.87 -4.78
N ALA A 24 31.66 -35.67 -5.70
CA ALA A 24 32.13 -34.33 -6.09
C ALA A 24 31.17 -33.54 -7.02
N GLY A 25 30.20 -34.21 -7.65
CA GLY A 25 29.29 -33.59 -8.64
C GLY A 25 28.10 -32.81 -8.06
N VAL A 26 27.65 -33.14 -6.84
CA VAL A 26 26.39 -32.61 -6.29
C VAL A 26 26.55 -31.20 -5.72
N GLY A 27 27.71 -30.87 -5.14
CA GLY A 27 27.98 -29.55 -4.55
C GLY A 27 28.07 -28.42 -5.59
N ARG A 28 28.64 -28.70 -6.77
CA ARG A 28 28.83 -27.70 -7.83
C ARG A 28 27.53 -27.41 -8.59
N ARG A 29 26.69 -28.42 -8.79
CA ARG A 29 25.35 -28.27 -9.40
C ARG A 29 24.41 -27.47 -8.48
N ARG A 30 24.43 -27.76 -7.17
CA ARG A 30 23.62 -27.03 -6.17
C ARG A 30 24.04 -25.56 -6.01
N ARG A 31 25.34 -25.25 -6.11
CA ARG A 31 25.84 -23.85 -6.13
C ARG A 31 25.43 -23.10 -7.41
N ARG A 32 25.44 -23.77 -8.58
CA ARG A 32 24.96 -23.18 -9.85
C ARG A 32 23.46 -22.90 -9.83
N HIS A 33 22.64 -23.79 -9.27
CA HIS A 33 21.20 -23.54 -9.11
C HIS A 33 20.90 -22.40 -8.14
N ARG A 34 21.64 -22.29 -7.04
CA ARG A 34 21.52 -21.15 -6.10
C ARG A 34 21.97 -19.83 -6.71
N ALA A 35 23.03 -19.83 -7.51
CA ALA A 35 23.50 -18.64 -8.23
C ALA A 35 22.50 -18.20 -9.31
N ALA A 36 21.92 -19.16 -10.05
CA ALA A 36 20.88 -18.86 -11.03
C ALA A 36 19.61 -18.30 -10.37
N LEU A 37 19.18 -18.88 -9.24
CA LEU A 37 18.05 -18.38 -8.47
C LEU A 37 18.33 -16.96 -7.94
N ALA A 38 19.52 -16.72 -7.39
CA ALA A 38 19.92 -15.39 -6.91
C ALA A 38 19.96 -14.36 -8.05
N ALA A 39 20.42 -14.74 -9.24
CA ALA A 39 20.40 -13.86 -10.42
C ALA A 39 18.98 -13.53 -10.89
N VAL A 40 18.07 -14.51 -10.89
CA VAL A 40 16.65 -14.29 -11.21
C VAL A 40 15.99 -13.38 -10.18
N VAL A 41 16.25 -13.61 -8.89
CA VAL A 41 15.73 -12.76 -7.80
C VAL A 41 16.29 -11.34 -7.91
N ALA A 42 17.59 -11.19 -8.19
CA ALA A 42 18.21 -9.88 -8.39
C ALA A 42 17.66 -9.15 -9.63
N ALA A 43 17.42 -9.86 -10.74
CA ALA A 43 16.80 -9.30 -11.93
C ALA A 43 15.34 -8.90 -11.69
N ALA A 44 14.58 -9.70 -10.93
CA ALA A 44 13.22 -9.36 -10.53
C ALA A 44 13.19 -8.15 -9.59
N LEU A 45 14.11 -8.08 -8.62
CA LEU A 45 14.28 -6.91 -7.75
C LEU A 45 14.68 -5.67 -8.53
N ALA A 46 15.63 -5.80 -9.47
CA ALA A 46 16.05 -4.70 -10.34
C ALA A 46 14.89 -4.23 -11.23
N LEU A 47 14.07 -5.14 -11.75
CA LEU A 47 12.88 -4.81 -12.53
C LEU A 47 11.83 -4.09 -11.67
N VAL A 48 11.56 -4.58 -10.45
CA VAL A 48 10.64 -3.92 -9.51
C VAL A 48 11.17 -2.53 -9.12
N LEU A 49 12.45 -2.42 -8.77
CA LEU A 49 13.10 -1.14 -8.49
C LEU A 49 13.03 -0.21 -9.69
N TRP A 50 13.29 -0.70 -10.90
CA TRP A 50 13.18 0.10 -12.13
C TRP A 50 11.75 0.59 -12.35
N THR A 51 10.73 -0.26 -12.20
CA THR A 51 9.32 0.15 -12.36
C THR A 51 8.86 1.15 -11.29
N GLN A 52 9.52 1.20 -10.14
CA GLN A 52 9.23 2.14 -9.06
C GLN A 52 10.03 3.44 -9.18
N LEU A 53 11.25 3.39 -9.73
CA LEU A 53 12.14 4.53 -9.92
C LEU A 53 11.99 5.19 -11.30
N ALA A 54 11.33 4.54 -12.26
CA ALA A 54 10.96 5.19 -13.51
C ALA A 54 10.13 6.43 -13.18
N PRO A 55 10.46 7.61 -13.72
CA PRO A 55 9.68 8.82 -13.50
C PRO A 55 8.28 8.58 -14.03
N LYS A 56 7.39 8.18 -13.14
CA LYS A 56 5.95 8.20 -13.38
C LYS A 56 5.64 9.67 -13.47
N GLY A 57 5.16 10.13 -14.63
CA GLY A 57 4.55 11.44 -14.72
C GLY A 57 3.45 11.58 -13.66
N ASP A 58 2.87 12.77 -13.54
CA ASP A 58 1.77 12.93 -12.60
C ASP A 58 0.58 12.00 -12.96
N ALA A 59 -0.34 11.83 -12.02
CA ALA A 59 -1.58 11.09 -12.23
C ALA A 59 -2.77 12.05 -12.46
N ILE A 60 -2.49 13.30 -12.87
CA ILE A 60 -3.52 14.32 -13.02
C ILE A 60 -4.22 14.08 -14.37
N PRO A 61 -5.55 13.90 -14.40
CA PRO A 61 -6.32 13.80 -15.65
C PRO A 61 -6.05 15.00 -16.55
N LEU A 62 -5.89 14.73 -17.85
CA LEU A 62 -5.50 15.69 -18.88
C LEU A 62 -4.16 16.40 -18.66
N SER A 63 -3.30 15.95 -17.75
CA SER A 63 -1.93 16.45 -17.70
C SER A 63 -1.11 15.96 -18.89
N VAL A 64 -0.24 16.83 -19.39
CA VAL A 64 0.71 16.52 -20.46
C VAL A 64 1.80 15.55 -20.02
N THR A 65 2.07 15.43 -18.71
CA THR A 65 3.07 14.50 -18.18
C THR A 65 2.48 13.14 -17.84
N ASN A 66 1.15 13.07 -17.63
CA ASN A 66 0.44 11.83 -17.33
C ASN A 66 0.37 10.92 -18.58
N ALA A 67 1.05 9.79 -18.50
CA ALA A 67 1.04 8.74 -19.53
C ALA A 67 -0.05 7.68 -19.30
N GLY A 68 -0.82 7.76 -18.21
CA GLY A 68 -1.94 6.87 -17.93
C GLY A 68 -3.16 7.15 -18.83
N PRO A 69 -4.19 6.30 -18.78
CA PRO A 69 -5.36 6.39 -19.68
C PRO A 69 -6.07 7.75 -19.64
N ASP A 70 -6.14 8.39 -18.47
CA ASP A 70 -6.83 9.67 -18.28
C ASP A 70 -5.94 10.90 -18.57
N GLY A 71 -4.65 10.71 -18.87
CA GLY A 71 -3.71 11.80 -19.19
C GLY A 71 -3.88 12.32 -20.63
N ALA A 72 -3.13 13.37 -20.98
CA ALA A 72 -3.15 13.99 -22.31
C ALA A 72 -1.78 13.95 -23.02
N ARG A 73 -0.80 13.19 -22.50
CA ARG A 73 0.55 13.10 -23.08
C ARG A 73 0.56 12.70 -24.56
N ALA A 74 -0.35 11.84 -25.00
CA ALA A 74 -0.42 11.38 -26.38
C ALA A 74 -0.83 12.52 -27.33
N VAL A 75 -1.90 13.26 -27.00
CA VAL A 75 -2.37 14.36 -27.85
C VAL A 75 -1.35 15.49 -27.91
N THR A 76 -0.69 15.83 -26.79
CA THR A 76 0.32 16.90 -26.79
C THR A 76 1.58 16.53 -27.58
N GLN A 77 2.00 15.26 -27.55
CA GLN A 77 3.09 14.78 -28.42
C GLN A 77 2.73 14.82 -29.89
N ILE A 78 1.47 14.52 -30.25
CA ILE A 78 1.02 14.59 -31.63
C ILE A 78 0.95 16.04 -32.10
N LEU A 79 0.38 16.95 -31.30
CA LEU A 79 0.36 18.39 -31.56
C LEU A 79 1.78 18.95 -31.79
N GLY A 80 2.75 18.57 -30.94
CA GLY A 80 4.16 18.94 -31.11
C GLY A 80 4.77 18.46 -32.43
N ARG A 81 4.44 17.26 -32.89
CA ARG A 81 4.88 16.76 -34.21
C ARG A 81 4.23 17.52 -35.38
N HIS A 82 3.07 18.12 -35.16
CA HIS A 82 2.36 18.97 -36.12
C HIS A 82 2.75 20.45 -36.03
N GLY A 83 3.78 20.79 -35.25
CA GLY A 83 4.34 22.15 -35.19
C GLY A 83 3.66 23.07 -34.18
N VAL A 84 2.87 22.54 -33.25
CA VAL A 84 2.26 23.28 -32.15
C VAL A 84 3.17 23.21 -30.93
N ASP A 85 3.65 24.34 -30.42
CA ASP A 85 4.36 24.43 -29.15
C ASP A 85 3.36 24.40 -28.00
N VAL A 86 3.48 23.39 -27.13
CA VAL A 86 2.53 23.15 -26.04
C VAL A 86 3.16 23.57 -24.72
N HIS A 87 2.67 24.67 -24.16
CA HIS A 87 3.12 25.23 -22.89
C HIS A 87 2.23 24.77 -21.76
N ALA A 88 2.66 23.74 -21.02
CA ALA A 88 1.97 23.34 -19.79
C ALA A 88 2.32 24.29 -18.64
N VAL A 89 1.30 24.94 -18.09
CA VAL A 89 1.42 25.93 -17.01
C VAL A 89 0.68 25.43 -15.75
N GLY A 90 1.26 25.68 -14.59
CA GLY A 90 0.79 25.14 -13.30
C GLY A 90 0.02 26.12 -12.42
N ASP A 91 -0.01 27.40 -12.80
CA ASP A 91 -0.68 28.48 -12.07
C ASP A 91 -1.17 29.58 -13.01
N PHE A 92 -2.04 30.43 -12.48
CA PHE A 92 -2.74 31.50 -13.19
C PHE A 92 -1.78 32.56 -13.74
N GLU A 93 -0.78 32.97 -12.97
CA GLU A 93 0.15 34.03 -13.37
C GLU A 93 1.04 33.57 -14.53
N ALA A 94 1.53 32.32 -14.47
CA ALA A 94 2.27 31.70 -15.56
C ALA A 94 1.41 31.53 -16.82
N ALA A 95 0.12 31.23 -16.66
CA ALA A 95 -0.81 31.15 -17.78
C ALA A 95 -0.99 32.51 -18.48
N ILE A 96 -1.24 33.59 -17.72
CA ILE A 96 -1.37 34.95 -18.27
C ILE A 96 -0.06 35.39 -18.95
N ALA A 97 1.09 35.21 -18.28
CA ALA A 97 2.38 35.56 -18.85
C ALA A 97 2.64 34.86 -20.19
N LYS A 98 2.27 33.57 -20.31
CA LYS A 98 2.43 32.82 -21.56
C LYS A 98 1.44 33.22 -22.65
N LEU A 99 0.22 33.62 -22.30
CA LEU A 99 -0.73 34.16 -23.25
C LEU A 99 -0.23 35.51 -23.79
N ASP A 100 0.30 36.38 -22.95
CA ASP A 100 0.79 37.71 -23.35
C ASP A 100 2.08 37.67 -24.19
N GLU A 101 2.87 36.60 -24.10
CA GLU A 101 4.09 36.40 -24.91
C GLU A 101 3.79 36.10 -26.39
N SER A 102 2.64 35.50 -26.70
CA SER A 102 2.26 35.08 -28.06
C SER A 102 1.29 36.09 -28.69
N SER A 103 1.38 36.28 -30.01
CA SER A 103 0.45 37.15 -30.73
C SER A 103 -0.92 36.52 -30.98
N SER A 104 -1.01 35.19 -30.93
CA SER A 104 -2.20 34.42 -31.32
C SER A 104 -2.39 33.12 -30.52
N PRO A 105 -2.32 33.16 -29.17
CA PRO A 105 -2.33 31.94 -28.37
C PRO A 105 -3.72 31.29 -28.34
N THR A 106 -3.72 29.96 -28.38
CA THR A 106 -4.87 29.16 -27.97
C THR A 106 -4.72 28.76 -26.51
N LEU A 107 -5.74 29.00 -25.68
CA LEU A 107 -5.82 28.53 -24.31
C LEU A 107 -6.66 27.25 -24.25
N LEU A 108 -6.10 26.15 -23.75
CA LEU A 108 -6.89 25.03 -23.25
C LEU A 108 -7.05 25.17 -21.73
N LEU A 109 -8.29 25.18 -21.27
CA LEU A 109 -8.65 25.26 -19.86
C LEU A 109 -9.44 24.03 -19.41
N TYR A 110 -8.92 23.33 -18.40
CA TYR A 110 -9.62 22.24 -17.73
C TYR A 110 -9.67 22.45 -16.22
N ASP A 111 -10.69 23.16 -15.74
CA ASP A 111 -10.93 23.40 -14.31
C ASP A 111 -12.02 22.47 -13.75
N ARG A 112 -11.63 21.23 -13.44
CA ARG A 112 -12.58 20.23 -12.94
C ARG A 112 -13.09 20.53 -11.52
N ASN A 113 -12.31 21.27 -10.73
CA ASN A 113 -12.56 21.48 -9.30
C ASN A 113 -13.13 22.87 -9.00
N GLY A 114 -13.08 23.81 -9.94
CA GLY A 114 -13.53 25.18 -9.75
C GLY A 114 -12.53 26.00 -8.93
N PHE A 115 -11.24 25.89 -9.22
CA PHE A 115 -10.21 26.66 -8.52
C PHE A 115 -10.18 28.13 -8.94
N LEU A 116 -10.64 28.44 -10.15
CA LEU A 116 -10.67 29.81 -10.65
C LEU A 116 -12.01 30.48 -10.37
N ASP A 117 -11.94 31.71 -9.89
CA ASP A 117 -13.08 32.61 -9.75
C ASP A 117 -13.38 33.34 -11.07
N GLU A 118 -14.54 34.00 -11.12
CA GLU A 118 -15.03 34.69 -12.31
C GLU A 118 -14.06 35.74 -12.86
N PRO A 119 -13.44 36.63 -12.05
CA PRO A 119 -12.47 37.60 -12.55
C PRO A 119 -11.26 36.96 -13.26
N ARG A 120 -10.71 35.87 -12.72
CA ARG A 120 -9.58 35.16 -13.33
C ARG A 120 -9.98 34.45 -14.61
N LEU A 121 -11.16 33.84 -14.64
CA LEU A 121 -11.70 33.21 -15.85
C LEU A 121 -11.90 34.24 -16.98
N MET A 122 -12.43 35.41 -16.66
CA MET A 122 -12.58 36.50 -17.62
C MET A 122 -11.23 37.03 -18.11
N ALA A 123 -10.24 37.16 -17.22
CA ALA A 123 -8.89 37.59 -17.58
C ALA A 123 -8.25 36.62 -18.59
N LEU A 124 -8.29 35.32 -18.33
CA LEU A 124 -7.80 34.28 -19.24
C LEU A 124 -8.51 34.31 -20.59
N ALA A 125 -9.84 34.43 -20.59
CA ALA A 125 -10.63 34.48 -21.81
C ALA A 125 -10.39 35.76 -22.63
N SER A 126 -9.92 36.83 -22.00
CA SER A 126 -9.57 38.08 -22.66
C SER A 126 -8.14 38.10 -23.22
N ALA A 127 -7.21 37.41 -22.57
CA ALA A 127 -5.81 37.31 -22.98
C ALA A 127 -5.59 36.35 -24.15
N ALA A 128 -6.46 35.33 -24.31
CA ALA A 128 -6.35 34.37 -25.39
C ALA A 128 -7.12 34.79 -26.66
N GLU A 129 -6.56 34.50 -27.85
CA GLU A 129 -7.29 34.69 -29.12
C GLU A 129 -8.39 33.62 -29.27
N ARG A 130 -8.07 32.38 -28.87
CA ARG A 130 -8.97 31.24 -28.88
C ARG A 130 -8.97 30.55 -27.52
N VAL A 131 -10.15 30.21 -27.03
CA VAL A 131 -10.34 29.54 -25.73
C VAL A 131 -11.03 28.20 -25.97
N VAL A 132 -10.41 27.11 -25.55
CA VAL A 132 -10.98 25.77 -25.54
C VAL A 132 -11.19 25.33 -24.11
N VAL A 133 -12.45 25.24 -23.68
CA VAL A 133 -12.78 24.82 -22.31
C VAL A 133 -13.30 23.39 -22.33
N VAL A 134 -12.69 22.53 -21.52
CA VAL A 134 -13.01 21.11 -21.45
C VAL A 134 -13.91 20.85 -20.25
N SER A 135 -15.08 20.27 -20.51
CA SER A 135 -16.11 19.89 -19.55
C SER A 135 -16.36 20.98 -18.49
N PRO A 136 -16.59 22.26 -18.87
CA PRO A 136 -16.75 23.34 -17.92
C PRO A 136 -17.92 23.10 -16.98
N ARG A 137 -17.72 23.50 -15.72
CA ARG A 137 -18.81 23.66 -14.75
C ARG A 137 -19.64 24.90 -15.08
N LEU A 138 -20.84 24.98 -14.51
CA LEU A 138 -21.74 26.12 -14.70
C LEU A 138 -21.09 27.48 -14.38
N PRO A 139 -20.36 27.68 -13.26
CA PRO A 139 -19.72 28.97 -12.98
C PRO A 139 -18.62 29.31 -14.00
N THR A 140 -17.81 28.30 -14.37
CA THR A 140 -16.76 28.44 -15.38
C THR A 140 -17.36 28.88 -16.72
N LEU A 141 -18.40 28.19 -17.17
CA LEU A 141 -19.08 28.49 -18.43
C LEU A 141 -19.72 29.87 -18.42
N ALA A 142 -20.38 30.26 -17.32
CA ALA A 142 -21.02 31.57 -17.19
C ALA A 142 -20.01 32.72 -17.26
N ALA A 143 -18.80 32.53 -16.72
CA ALA A 143 -17.75 33.54 -16.77
C ALA A 143 -17.14 33.71 -18.17
N VAL A 144 -17.01 32.62 -18.94
CA VAL A 144 -16.37 32.65 -20.27
C VAL A 144 -17.36 32.80 -21.43
N SER A 145 -18.66 32.58 -21.22
CA SER A 145 -19.68 32.59 -22.27
C SER A 145 -21.01 33.19 -21.82
N GLY A 146 -21.51 34.14 -22.61
CA GLY A 146 -22.90 34.61 -22.51
C GLY A 146 -23.89 33.84 -23.41
N SER A 147 -23.40 33.06 -24.37
CA SER A 147 -24.20 32.45 -25.44
C SER A 147 -24.30 30.93 -25.36
N ILE A 148 -23.34 30.26 -24.73
CA ILE A 148 -23.33 28.80 -24.58
C ILE A 148 -23.83 28.42 -23.18
N ARG A 149 -24.76 27.47 -23.11
CA ARG A 149 -25.34 26.96 -21.87
C ARG A 149 -25.23 25.45 -21.82
N GLN A 150 -25.05 24.90 -20.62
CA GLN A 150 -25.12 23.46 -20.41
C GLN A 150 -26.58 23.01 -20.51
N ALA A 151 -26.87 22.06 -21.39
CA ALA A 151 -28.23 21.62 -21.72
C ALA A 151 -28.47 20.12 -21.52
N GLY A 152 -27.49 19.39 -20.98
CA GLY A 152 -27.70 17.99 -20.57
C GLY A 152 -26.42 17.18 -20.44
N VAL A 153 -26.58 15.86 -20.54
CA VAL A 153 -25.52 14.85 -20.56
C VAL A 153 -25.76 13.91 -21.73
N VAL A 154 -24.70 13.30 -22.24
CA VAL A 154 -24.83 12.28 -23.28
C VAL A 154 -25.53 11.05 -22.70
N PRO A 155 -26.63 10.57 -23.29
CA PRO A 155 -27.28 9.34 -22.85
C PRO A 155 -26.39 8.11 -23.08
N ASN A 156 -26.43 7.14 -22.17
CA ASN A 156 -25.71 5.86 -22.33
C ASN A 156 -26.11 5.08 -23.59
N THR A 157 -27.27 5.40 -24.18
CA THR A 157 -27.76 4.82 -25.45
C THR A 157 -27.09 5.42 -26.68
N SER A 158 -26.24 6.43 -26.53
CA SER A 158 -25.53 7.13 -27.62
C SER A 158 -24.00 7.02 -27.44
N PRO A 159 -23.41 5.82 -27.50
CA PRO A 159 -21.97 5.61 -27.30
C PRO A 159 -21.10 6.23 -28.40
N VAL A 160 -21.68 6.48 -29.57
CA VAL A 160 -21.03 7.09 -30.73
C VAL A 160 -21.88 8.28 -31.18
N LEU A 161 -21.23 9.41 -31.49
CA LEU A 161 -21.87 10.64 -31.92
C LEU A 161 -21.34 11.07 -33.28
N GLU A 162 -22.26 11.32 -34.22
CA GLU A 162 -21.94 11.89 -35.53
C GLU A 162 -21.81 13.41 -35.44
N PRO A 163 -20.96 14.06 -36.26
CA PRO A 163 -20.75 15.51 -36.24
C PRO A 163 -22.05 16.34 -36.24
N GLY A 164 -23.00 15.97 -37.11
CA GLY A 164 -24.34 16.56 -37.11
C GLY A 164 -24.39 18.08 -37.31
N CYS A 165 -23.33 18.70 -37.84
CA CYS A 165 -23.19 20.14 -38.01
C CYS A 165 -22.29 20.45 -39.21
N GLY A 166 -22.22 21.73 -39.60
CA GLY A 166 -21.39 22.22 -40.71
C GLY A 166 -19.99 22.72 -40.32
N LEU A 167 -19.54 22.49 -39.07
CA LEU A 167 -18.20 22.90 -38.65
C LEU A 167 -17.14 22.02 -39.34
N PRO A 168 -16.18 22.61 -40.09
CA PRO A 168 -15.16 21.83 -40.79
C PRO A 168 -14.39 20.88 -39.86
N ASP A 169 -14.07 21.34 -38.65
CA ASP A 169 -13.35 20.58 -37.60
C ASP A 169 -14.08 19.32 -37.19
N ALA A 170 -15.39 19.43 -36.95
CA ALA A 170 -16.22 18.27 -36.62
C ALA A 170 -16.42 17.35 -37.83
N THR A 171 -16.69 17.90 -39.03
CA THR A 171 -16.92 17.09 -40.24
C THR A 171 -15.68 16.29 -40.64
N ALA A 172 -14.50 16.89 -40.56
CA ALA A 172 -13.24 16.21 -40.89
C ALA A 172 -12.85 15.15 -39.85
N ALA A 173 -13.21 15.36 -38.58
CA ALA A 173 -12.99 14.36 -37.55
C ALA A 173 -13.90 13.14 -37.72
N GLY A 174 -15.11 13.33 -38.24
CA GLY A 174 -16.09 12.25 -38.36
C GLY A 174 -16.67 11.88 -36.99
N PRO A 175 -17.18 10.64 -36.81
CA PRO A 175 -17.81 10.22 -35.56
C PRO A 175 -16.83 10.19 -34.39
N ILE A 176 -17.31 10.46 -33.18
CA ILE A 176 -16.51 10.44 -31.94
C ILE A 176 -17.19 9.60 -30.85
N THR A 177 -16.46 9.29 -29.78
CA THR A 177 -17.02 8.62 -28.60
C THR A 177 -17.93 9.57 -27.81
N GLY A 178 -19.13 9.12 -27.47
CA GLY A 178 -20.12 9.85 -26.67
C GLY A 178 -20.12 9.52 -25.17
N GLU A 179 -19.13 8.80 -24.65
CA GLU A 179 -19.14 8.36 -23.25
C GLU A 179 -18.96 9.52 -22.26
N SER A 180 -19.81 9.52 -21.21
CA SER A 180 -19.70 10.37 -20.00
C SER A 180 -19.49 11.87 -20.27
N GLY A 181 -20.05 12.39 -21.36
CA GLY A 181 -19.95 13.79 -21.75
C GLY A 181 -21.12 14.66 -21.28
N PHE A 182 -20.86 15.95 -21.11
CA PHE A 182 -21.88 16.98 -20.98
C PHE A 182 -22.26 17.54 -22.35
N LEU A 183 -23.50 18.00 -22.48
CA LEU A 183 -24.03 18.61 -23.68
C LEU A 183 -24.22 20.11 -23.47
N TYR A 184 -23.88 20.87 -24.51
CA TYR A 184 -23.94 22.32 -24.52
C TYR A 184 -24.76 22.81 -25.72
N ASP A 185 -25.50 23.89 -25.51
CA ASP A 185 -26.33 24.55 -26.50
C ASP A 185 -25.92 26.01 -26.61
N GLY A 186 -25.72 26.49 -27.85
CA GLY A 186 -25.27 27.85 -28.14
C GLY A 186 -24.28 27.89 -29.30
N GLY A 187 -24.40 28.94 -30.14
CA GLY A 187 -23.61 29.08 -31.36
C GLY A 187 -23.81 27.88 -32.29
N THR A 188 -22.73 27.20 -32.66
CA THR A 188 -22.78 25.96 -33.46
C THR A 188 -22.50 24.73 -32.60
N SER A 189 -23.54 23.92 -32.37
CA SER A 189 -23.47 22.66 -31.62
C SER A 189 -23.33 21.44 -32.54
N CYS A 190 -22.32 20.61 -32.29
CA CYS A 190 -22.02 19.37 -33.01
C CYS A 190 -22.04 18.16 -32.06
N TYR A 191 -22.06 16.94 -32.61
CA TYR A 191 -22.07 15.70 -31.84
C TYR A 191 -23.29 15.63 -30.92
N ARG A 192 -24.47 15.76 -31.53
CA ARG A 192 -25.76 15.85 -30.84
C ARG A 192 -26.40 14.45 -30.75
N PRO A 193 -26.71 13.95 -29.54
CA PRO A 193 -27.52 12.75 -29.40
C PRO A 193 -28.90 12.93 -30.02
N ALA A 194 -29.57 11.82 -30.33
CA ALA A 194 -30.92 11.87 -30.88
C ALA A 194 -31.90 12.57 -29.91
N GLY A 195 -32.72 13.49 -30.44
CA GLY A 195 -33.75 14.18 -29.66
C GLY A 195 -33.29 15.43 -28.89
N THR A 196 -32.05 15.90 -29.10
CA THR A 196 -31.54 17.15 -28.49
C THR A 196 -30.87 18.07 -29.52
N ALA A 197 -30.99 19.38 -29.28
CA ALA A 197 -30.26 20.42 -30.02
C ALA A 197 -28.85 20.67 -29.43
N ALA A 198 -28.60 20.20 -28.21
CA ALA A 198 -27.32 20.35 -27.53
C ALA A 198 -26.33 19.26 -27.94
N GLY A 199 -25.06 19.64 -28.04
CA GLY A 199 -23.98 18.81 -28.55
C GLY A 199 -22.81 18.68 -27.58
N LEU A 200 -21.95 17.67 -27.79
CA LEU A 200 -20.72 17.53 -27.03
C LEU A 200 -19.70 18.62 -27.39
N LEU A 201 -19.74 19.13 -28.62
CA LEU A 201 -18.95 20.29 -29.05
C LEU A 201 -19.90 21.48 -29.25
N ALA A 202 -19.58 22.63 -28.66
CA ALA A 202 -20.25 23.89 -28.96
C ALA A 202 -19.21 24.98 -29.23
N VAL A 203 -19.40 25.74 -30.31
CA VAL A 203 -18.51 26.84 -30.70
C VAL A 203 -19.31 28.13 -30.73
N SER A 204 -18.79 29.19 -30.11
CA SER A 204 -19.41 30.52 -30.12
C SER A 204 -19.52 31.08 -31.54
N GLU A 205 -20.43 32.03 -31.76
CA GLU A 205 -20.68 32.62 -33.09
C GLU A 205 -19.44 33.33 -33.67
N ASP A 206 -18.59 33.91 -32.81
CA ASP A 206 -17.32 34.53 -33.21
C ASP A 206 -16.18 33.52 -33.40
N GLY A 207 -16.42 32.23 -33.15
CA GLY A 207 -15.44 31.16 -33.31
C GLY A 207 -14.27 31.19 -32.31
N ARG A 208 -14.31 32.08 -31.31
CA ARG A 208 -13.25 32.25 -30.30
C ARG A 208 -13.34 31.23 -29.19
N LEU A 209 -14.54 30.92 -28.71
CA LEU A 209 -14.77 29.98 -27.62
C LEU A 209 -15.25 28.63 -28.18
N THR A 210 -14.54 27.57 -27.82
CA THR A 210 -14.91 26.19 -28.09
C THR A 210 -15.11 25.47 -26.76
N VAL A 211 -16.25 24.81 -26.60
CA VAL A 211 -16.57 23.99 -25.43
C VAL A 211 -16.58 22.52 -25.84
N LEU A 212 -15.75 21.72 -25.18
CA LEU A 212 -15.68 20.27 -25.36
C LEU A 212 -16.27 19.57 -24.14
N GLY A 213 -17.37 18.87 -24.29
CA GLY A 213 -18.09 18.30 -23.16
C GLY A 213 -17.57 16.98 -22.62
N SER A 214 -16.53 16.40 -23.22
CA SER A 214 -15.91 15.17 -22.73
C SER A 214 -14.39 15.27 -22.76
N THR A 215 -13.75 14.78 -21.71
CA THR A 215 -12.30 14.61 -21.63
C THR A 215 -11.82 13.44 -22.49
N ALA A 216 -12.71 12.52 -22.88
CA ALA A 216 -12.37 11.33 -23.66
C ALA A 216 -11.78 11.66 -25.04
N VAL A 217 -12.17 12.81 -25.62
CA VAL A 217 -11.62 13.29 -26.90
C VAL A 217 -10.12 13.59 -26.81
N LEU A 218 -9.63 13.92 -25.60
CA LEU A 218 -8.25 14.33 -25.35
C LEU A 218 -7.44 13.27 -24.58
N SER A 219 -8.09 12.25 -24.02
CA SER A 219 -7.45 11.31 -23.10
C SER A 219 -6.67 10.24 -23.85
N ASN A 220 -5.52 9.85 -23.32
CA ASN A 220 -4.62 8.86 -23.91
C ASN A 220 -5.33 7.53 -24.20
N GLY A 221 -6.26 7.11 -23.34
CA GLY A 221 -6.93 5.82 -23.44
C GLY A 221 -8.05 5.75 -24.49
N ARG A 222 -8.43 6.89 -25.07
CA ARG A 222 -9.54 7.01 -26.05
C ARG A 222 -9.16 7.83 -27.28
N LEU A 223 -7.93 8.35 -27.35
CA LEU A 223 -7.52 9.25 -28.41
C LEU A 223 -7.58 8.59 -29.80
N ASP A 224 -7.24 7.30 -29.88
CA ASP A 224 -7.25 6.48 -31.09
C ASP A 224 -8.64 5.88 -31.42
N ASP A 225 -9.64 6.11 -30.57
CA ASP A 225 -11.02 5.71 -30.85
C ASP A 225 -11.68 6.70 -31.82
N LEU A 226 -12.18 6.18 -32.95
CA LEU A 226 -12.95 6.92 -33.94
C LEU A 226 -12.24 8.21 -34.40
N GLY A 227 -12.92 9.35 -34.36
CA GLY A 227 -12.42 10.68 -34.74
C GLY A 227 -11.83 11.51 -33.61
N ASN A 228 -11.62 10.94 -32.41
CA ASN A 228 -11.21 11.71 -31.22
C ASN A 228 -9.89 12.48 -31.47
N ALA A 229 -8.84 11.80 -31.95
CA ALA A 229 -7.58 12.44 -32.30
C ALA A 229 -7.75 13.55 -33.35
N ALA A 230 -8.53 13.30 -34.39
CA ALA A 230 -8.74 14.27 -35.46
C ALA A 230 -9.46 15.52 -34.92
N LEU A 231 -10.47 15.36 -34.07
CA LEU A 231 -11.16 16.48 -33.42
C LEU A 231 -10.22 17.25 -32.48
N ALA A 232 -9.44 16.55 -31.67
CA ALA A 232 -8.50 17.16 -30.74
C ALA A 232 -7.42 17.98 -31.46
N ILE A 233 -6.80 17.42 -32.51
CA ILE A 233 -5.73 18.09 -33.26
C ILE A 233 -6.27 19.28 -34.03
N ARG A 234 -7.47 19.18 -34.63
CA ARG A 234 -8.07 20.29 -35.38
C ARG A 234 -8.54 21.42 -34.48
N THR A 235 -9.08 21.11 -33.31
CA THR A 235 -9.54 22.14 -32.36
C THR A 235 -8.38 22.86 -31.67
N LEU A 236 -7.30 22.14 -31.32
CA LEU A 236 -6.17 22.69 -30.57
C LEU A 236 -5.00 23.14 -31.44
N GLY A 237 -4.87 22.61 -32.67
CA GLY A 237 -3.78 22.91 -33.58
C GLY A 237 -4.04 24.05 -34.55
N ALA A 238 -5.04 24.90 -34.28
CA ALA A 238 -5.33 26.08 -35.10
C ALA A 238 -4.26 27.18 -34.97
N SER A 239 -3.59 27.26 -33.82
CA SER A 239 -2.50 28.19 -33.53
C SER A 239 -1.18 27.44 -33.31
N PRO A 240 -0.02 28.07 -33.58
CA PRO A 240 1.29 27.49 -33.28
C PRO A 240 1.56 27.43 -31.77
N ASP A 241 1.00 28.33 -30.96
CA ASP A 241 1.21 28.38 -29.51
C ASP A 241 -0.06 27.92 -28.77
N LEU A 242 0.07 26.85 -27.98
CA LEU A 242 -1.01 26.29 -27.15
C LEU A 242 -0.63 26.35 -25.67
N VAL A 243 -1.33 27.20 -24.91
CA VAL A 243 -1.22 27.24 -23.45
C VAL A 243 -2.15 26.18 -22.87
N TRP A 244 -1.57 25.16 -22.24
CA TRP A 244 -2.27 24.03 -21.65
C TRP A 244 -2.38 24.23 -20.13
N TYR A 245 -3.53 24.72 -19.68
CA TYR A 245 -3.72 25.13 -18.29
C TYR A 245 -4.69 24.24 -17.52
N LEU A 246 -4.17 23.63 -16.44
CA LEU A 246 -4.96 22.90 -15.44
C LEU A 246 -4.78 23.60 -14.10
N PRO A 247 -5.79 24.37 -13.64
CA PRO A 247 -5.72 25.02 -12.34
C PRO A 247 -5.52 24.01 -11.21
N THR A 248 -4.78 24.42 -10.18
CA THR A 248 -4.44 23.60 -9.02
C THR A 248 -4.78 24.32 -7.72
N LEU A 249 -4.48 23.69 -6.57
CA LEU A 249 -4.63 24.36 -5.26
C LEU A 249 -3.77 25.62 -5.14
N ALA A 250 -2.71 25.77 -5.93
CA ALA A 250 -1.86 26.95 -5.93
C ALA A 250 -2.59 28.20 -6.43
N ASP A 251 -3.66 28.03 -7.21
CA ASP A 251 -4.47 29.12 -7.75
C ASP A 251 -5.49 29.66 -6.77
N LEU A 252 -5.74 28.94 -5.67
CA LEU A 252 -6.57 29.46 -4.59
C LEU A 252 -5.80 30.55 -3.84
N GLU A 253 -6.40 31.73 -3.72
CA GLU A 253 -5.81 32.80 -2.93
C GLU A 253 -5.58 32.34 -1.48
N PRO A 254 -4.42 32.64 -0.86
CA PRO A 254 -4.18 32.43 0.57
C PRO A 254 -5.13 33.17 1.53
N GLY A 255 -6.18 33.85 1.04
CA GLY A 255 -7.12 34.64 1.84
C GLY A 255 -8.55 34.70 1.29
N GLY A 256 -8.87 34.00 0.19
CA GLY A 256 -10.26 33.85 -0.25
C GLY A 256 -10.99 33.02 0.80
N SER A 257 -11.98 33.61 1.48
CA SER A 257 -12.67 33.08 2.66
C SER A 257 -12.84 31.57 2.58
N GLN A 258 -11.88 30.84 3.14
CA GLN A 258 -12.04 29.42 3.37
C GLN A 258 -13.18 29.38 4.35
N ALA A 259 -14.34 28.91 3.89
CA ALA A 259 -15.33 28.42 4.81
C ALA A 259 -14.62 27.28 5.54
N THR A 260 -14.10 27.61 6.71
CA THR A 260 -13.35 26.67 7.53
C THR A 260 -14.28 25.50 7.86
N LEU A 261 -13.73 24.38 8.30
CA LEU A 261 -14.58 23.30 8.84
C LEU A 261 -15.57 23.84 9.89
N ASP A 262 -15.24 24.95 10.58
CA ASP A 262 -16.14 25.67 11.49
C ASP A 262 -17.26 26.47 10.80
N ASP A 263 -17.07 26.95 9.57
CA ASP A 263 -18.11 27.67 8.80
C ASP A 263 -19.10 26.71 8.11
N LEU A 264 -18.64 25.51 7.73
CA LEU A 264 -19.49 24.46 7.16
C LEU A 264 -20.16 23.59 8.23
N ALA A 265 -19.57 23.51 9.42
CA ALA A 265 -20.12 22.69 10.48
C ALA A 265 -21.33 23.38 11.12
N PRO A 266 -22.44 22.65 11.34
CA PRO A 266 -23.56 23.22 12.08
C PRO A 266 -23.11 23.60 13.49
N GLY A 267 -23.64 24.68 14.07
CA GLY A 267 -23.15 25.26 15.33
C GLY A 267 -23.16 24.33 16.56
N TRP A 268 -23.72 23.13 16.47
CA TRP A 268 -23.61 22.09 17.49
C TRP A 268 -22.28 21.31 17.44
N ALA A 269 -21.60 21.30 16.30
CA ALA A 269 -20.36 20.53 16.10
C ALA A 269 -19.20 21.00 16.99
N ARG A 270 -19.19 22.28 17.38
CA ARG A 270 -18.25 22.83 18.37
C ARG A 270 -18.28 22.11 19.72
N PHE A 271 -19.37 21.40 20.04
CA PHE A 271 -19.51 20.63 21.27
C PHE A 271 -18.96 19.20 21.16
N LEU A 272 -18.67 18.70 19.95
CA LEU A 272 -18.13 17.35 19.75
C LEU A 272 -16.77 17.15 20.41
N GLY A 273 -15.85 18.12 20.28
CA GLY A 273 -14.52 18.05 20.88
C GLY A 273 -14.57 17.89 22.41
N PRO A 274 -15.21 18.81 23.15
CA PRO A 274 -15.41 18.68 24.59
C PRO A 274 -16.13 17.39 24.99
N TRP A 275 -17.12 16.94 24.20
CA TRP A 275 -17.85 15.71 24.46
C TRP A 275 -16.97 14.47 24.30
N LEU A 276 -16.13 14.41 23.27
CA LEU A 276 -15.16 13.34 23.05
C LEU A 276 -14.12 13.30 24.17
N VAL A 277 -13.65 14.45 24.67
CA VAL A 277 -12.77 14.53 25.84
C VAL A 277 -13.48 13.97 27.07
N LEU A 278 -14.74 14.34 27.30
CA LEU A 278 -15.52 13.83 28.43
C LEU A 278 -15.72 12.30 28.36
N VAL A 279 -16.04 11.77 27.17
CA VAL A 279 -16.16 10.33 26.93
C VAL A 279 -14.82 9.63 27.13
N ALA A 280 -13.72 10.20 26.65
CA ALA A 280 -12.37 9.67 26.85
C ALA A 280 -12.00 9.64 28.34
N LEU A 281 -12.27 10.71 29.09
CA LEU A 281 -12.07 10.76 30.54
C LEU A 281 -12.94 9.74 31.27
N ALA A 282 -14.20 9.58 30.88
CA ALA A 282 -15.09 8.56 31.43
C ALA A 282 -14.57 7.14 31.13
N ALA A 283 -14.06 6.89 29.93
CA ALA A 283 -13.46 5.62 29.55
C ALA A 283 -12.16 5.33 30.33
N ILE A 284 -11.31 6.34 30.52
CA ILE A 284 -10.11 6.26 31.36
C ILE A 284 -10.50 6.00 32.82
N ALA A 285 -11.52 6.67 33.34
CA ALA A 285 -12.01 6.44 34.70
C ALA A 285 -12.59 5.03 34.84
N TRP A 286 -13.40 4.57 33.87
CA TRP A 286 -13.98 3.24 33.87
C TRP A 286 -12.91 2.14 33.79
N ARG A 287 -11.92 2.30 32.91
CA ARG A 287 -10.88 1.30 32.67
C ARG A 287 -9.70 1.39 33.65
N GLY A 288 -9.49 2.57 34.23
CA GLY A 288 -8.51 2.86 35.26
C GLY A 288 -9.00 2.54 36.69
N ARG A 289 -10.30 2.29 36.87
CA ARG A 289 -10.81 1.69 38.12
C ARG A 289 -10.24 0.29 38.23
N ARG A 290 -9.20 0.14 39.06
CA ARG A 290 -8.71 -1.16 39.52
C ARG A 290 -9.91 -1.93 40.08
N LEU A 291 -10.25 -3.06 39.48
CA LEU A 291 -10.97 -4.11 40.19
C LEU A 291 -10.11 -4.39 41.43
N GLY A 292 -10.73 -4.30 42.61
CA GLY A 292 -10.04 -4.29 43.90
C GLY A 292 -9.09 -5.49 44.11
N PRO A 293 -8.31 -5.51 45.21
CA PRO A 293 -7.43 -6.63 45.52
C PRO A 293 -8.21 -7.95 45.38
N LEU A 294 -7.60 -8.96 44.76
CA LEU A 294 -8.18 -10.30 44.73
C LEU A 294 -8.45 -10.69 46.18
N VAL A 295 -9.73 -10.67 46.56
CA VAL A 295 -10.17 -11.11 47.86
C VAL A 295 -9.81 -12.59 47.90
N PHE A 296 -8.88 -12.93 48.77
CA PHE A 296 -8.69 -14.32 49.16
C PHE A 296 -9.93 -14.70 49.94
N GLU A 297 -10.92 -15.20 49.23
CA GLU A 297 -12.06 -15.84 49.83
C GLU A 297 -11.49 -17.01 50.63
N PRO A 298 -11.64 -17.03 51.98
CA PRO A 298 -11.15 -18.15 52.76
C PRO A 298 -11.92 -19.38 52.28
N LEU A 299 -11.25 -20.26 51.56
CA LEU A 299 -11.81 -21.54 51.15
C LEU A 299 -12.32 -22.22 52.42
N PRO A 300 -13.63 -22.51 52.54
CA PRO A 300 -14.23 -22.97 53.79
C PRO A 300 -13.80 -24.39 54.20
N VAL A 301 -12.84 -24.99 53.48
CA VAL A 301 -12.35 -26.34 53.70
C VAL A 301 -10.83 -26.35 53.62
N VAL A 302 -10.18 -26.75 54.72
CA VAL A 302 -8.76 -27.10 54.72
C VAL A 302 -8.61 -28.41 53.97
N VAL A 303 -8.42 -28.33 52.65
CA VAL A 303 -8.10 -29.51 51.85
C VAL A 303 -6.66 -29.90 52.14
N LYS A 304 -6.42 -31.16 52.49
CA LYS A 304 -5.05 -31.64 52.73
C LYS A 304 -4.23 -31.44 51.46
N ALA A 305 -2.98 -30.97 51.60
CA ALA A 305 -2.11 -30.69 50.44
C ALA A 305 -1.94 -31.91 49.50
N VAL A 306 -2.11 -33.12 50.03
CA VAL A 306 -2.08 -34.37 49.26
C VAL A 306 -3.32 -34.52 48.34
N GLU A 307 -4.50 -34.11 48.78
CA GLU A 307 -5.74 -34.22 48.00
C GLU A 307 -5.78 -33.23 46.82
N THR A 308 -5.23 -32.02 47.00
CA THR A 308 -5.12 -31.05 45.89
C THR A 308 -4.06 -31.45 44.87
N ALA A 309 -2.96 -32.06 45.32
CA ALA A 309 -1.95 -32.61 44.44
C ALA A 309 -2.50 -33.78 43.61
N GLU A 310 -3.23 -34.70 44.26
CA GLU A 310 -3.87 -35.83 43.57
C GLU A 310 -4.96 -35.36 42.60
N GLY A 311 -5.79 -34.40 43.00
CA GLY A 311 -6.81 -33.81 42.13
C GLY A 311 -6.21 -33.15 40.88
N ARG A 312 -5.12 -32.38 41.02
CA ARG A 312 -4.41 -31.81 39.87
C ARG A 312 -3.74 -32.86 38.99
N ALA A 313 -3.16 -33.89 39.59
CA ALA A 313 -2.56 -34.99 38.84
C ALA A 313 -3.61 -35.73 37.99
N ARG A 314 -4.79 -36.01 38.56
CA ARG A 314 -5.92 -36.60 37.81
C ARG A 314 -6.40 -35.70 36.67
N LEU A 315 -6.52 -34.39 36.91
CA LEU A 315 -6.90 -33.44 35.84
C LEU A 315 -5.88 -33.39 34.70
N TYR A 316 -4.57 -33.44 35.00
CA TYR A 316 -3.54 -33.49 33.96
C TYR A 316 -3.54 -34.83 33.20
N HIS A 317 -3.85 -35.93 33.88
CA HIS A 317 -4.02 -37.24 33.25
C HIS A 317 -5.26 -37.30 32.35
N ASP A 318 -6.44 -36.87 32.85
CA ASP A 318 -7.70 -36.87 32.09
C ASP A 318 -7.62 -36.00 30.84
N SER A 319 -6.89 -34.89 30.91
CA SER A 319 -6.66 -33.98 29.77
C SER A 319 -5.44 -34.32 28.91
N ARG A 320 -4.69 -35.39 29.25
CA ARG A 320 -3.42 -35.78 28.60
C ARG A 320 -2.42 -34.63 28.47
N ALA A 321 -2.36 -33.76 29.47
CA ALA A 321 -1.55 -32.54 29.46
C ALA A 321 -0.08 -32.81 29.89
N VAL A 322 0.64 -33.62 29.11
CA VAL A 322 2.02 -34.05 29.40
C VAL A 322 2.98 -32.86 29.51
N ASP A 323 2.87 -31.88 28.61
CA ASP A 323 3.74 -30.69 28.60
C ASP A 323 3.55 -29.83 29.86
N GLN A 324 2.28 -29.60 30.25
CA GLN A 324 1.96 -28.82 31.44
C GLN A 324 2.44 -29.50 32.72
N ALA A 325 2.29 -30.83 32.81
CA ALA A 325 2.81 -31.60 33.93
C ALA A 325 4.34 -31.55 34.02
N ARG A 326 5.02 -31.62 32.86
CA ARG A 326 6.47 -31.50 32.77
C ARG A 326 6.97 -30.13 33.23
N ASP A 327 6.38 -29.05 32.73
CA ASP A 327 6.80 -27.69 33.09
C ASP A 327 6.60 -27.42 34.59
N ASN A 328 5.51 -27.93 35.17
CA ASN A 328 5.27 -27.85 36.61
C ASN A 328 6.31 -28.64 37.44
N LEU A 329 6.65 -29.86 37.02
CA LEU A 329 7.69 -30.67 37.68
C LEU A 329 9.06 -29.98 37.60
N ARG A 330 9.45 -29.52 36.41
CA ARG A 330 10.71 -28.79 36.16
C ARG A 330 10.80 -27.53 37.01
N ALA A 331 9.76 -26.70 37.00
CA ALA A 331 9.71 -25.47 37.78
C ALA A 331 9.80 -25.77 39.29
N GLY A 332 9.08 -26.78 39.77
CA GLY A 332 9.13 -27.22 41.16
C GLY A 332 10.52 -27.66 41.59
N THR A 333 11.20 -28.47 40.78
CA THR A 333 12.57 -28.94 41.03
C THR A 333 13.56 -27.78 41.06
N LEU A 334 13.52 -26.88 40.07
CA LEU A 334 14.40 -25.71 40.02
C LEU A 334 14.20 -24.78 41.22
N VAL A 335 12.95 -24.57 41.68
CA VAL A 335 12.66 -23.77 42.88
C VAL A 335 13.20 -24.41 44.15
N ARG A 336 13.11 -25.75 44.27
CA ARG A 336 13.64 -26.46 45.45
C ARG A 336 15.18 -26.45 45.47
N LEU A 337 15.81 -26.67 44.33
CA LEU A 337 17.26 -26.61 44.19
C LEU A 337 17.80 -25.19 44.41
N SER A 338 17.17 -24.17 43.82
CA SER A 338 17.57 -22.77 44.02
C SER A 338 17.46 -22.33 45.48
N ARG A 339 16.44 -22.80 46.19
CA ARG A 339 16.27 -22.57 47.64
C ARG A 339 17.34 -23.28 48.46
N HIS A 340 17.72 -24.51 48.08
CA HIS A 340 18.78 -25.26 48.76
C HIS A 340 20.14 -24.57 48.60
N PHE A 341 20.49 -24.14 47.38
CA PHE A 341 21.75 -23.44 47.07
C PHE A 341 21.74 -21.94 47.38
N ARG A 342 20.61 -21.38 47.86
CA ARG A 342 20.44 -19.95 48.21
C ARG A 342 20.78 -18.97 47.08
N LEU A 343 20.45 -19.31 45.83
CA LEU A 343 20.83 -18.53 44.62
C LEU A 343 20.04 -17.22 44.41
N GLY A 344 19.08 -16.90 45.28
CA GLY A 344 18.26 -15.68 45.21
C GLY A 344 17.13 -15.74 44.16
N PRO A 345 16.19 -14.76 44.18
CA PRO A 345 14.98 -14.79 43.35
C PRO A 345 15.22 -14.51 41.85
N GLY A 346 16.43 -14.06 41.47
CA GLY A 346 16.82 -13.79 40.08
C GLY A 346 17.64 -14.90 39.42
N ALA A 347 17.82 -16.05 40.08
CA ALA A 347 18.64 -17.14 39.56
C ALA A 347 18.04 -17.73 38.29
N THR A 348 18.84 -17.84 37.23
CA THR A 348 18.41 -18.47 35.98
C THR A 348 18.44 -19.99 36.13
N SER A 349 17.65 -20.69 35.30
CA SER A 349 17.63 -22.16 35.25
C SER A 349 19.03 -22.75 35.09
N ASP A 350 19.87 -22.10 34.30
CA ASP A 350 21.23 -22.56 34.00
C ASP A 350 22.16 -22.42 35.21
N GLN A 351 22.01 -21.36 36.00
CA GLN A 351 22.77 -21.16 37.23
C GLN A 351 22.43 -22.21 38.29
N VAL A 352 21.15 -22.62 38.37
CA VAL A 352 20.72 -23.68 39.30
C VAL A 352 21.27 -25.05 38.87
N ILE A 353 21.25 -25.35 37.58
CA ILE A 353 21.80 -26.59 37.01
C ILE A 353 23.32 -26.65 37.23
N GLU A 354 24.02 -25.55 36.98
CA GLU A 354 25.48 -25.46 37.17
C GLU A 354 25.86 -25.67 38.64
N ALA A 355 25.12 -25.03 39.58
CA ALA A 355 25.34 -25.23 41.02
C ALA A 355 25.10 -26.68 41.45
N ALA A 356 24.06 -27.33 40.91
CA ALA A 356 23.79 -28.75 41.19
C ALA A 356 24.90 -29.67 40.67
N ALA A 357 25.36 -29.45 39.43
CA ALA A 357 26.43 -30.24 38.82
C ALA A 357 27.76 -30.11 39.59
N GLN A 358 28.12 -28.88 39.98
CA GLN A 358 29.32 -28.62 40.79
C GLN A 358 29.26 -29.29 42.16
N PHE A 359 28.08 -29.33 42.79
CA PHE A 359 27.89 -29.95 44.10
C PHE A 359 27.95 -31.49 44.06
N LEU A 360 27.42 -32.10 42.98
CA LEU A 360 27.46 -33.55 42.80
C LEU A 360 28.81 -34.05 42.26
N GLY A 361 29.56 -33.19 41.56
CA GLY A 361 30.78 -33.58 40.86
C GLY A 361 30.50 -34.26 39.53
N GLU A 362 29.31 -34.04 38.96
CA GLU A 362 28.87 -34.57 37.67
C GLU A 362 29.05 -33.54 36.55
N PRO A 363 29.16 -33.97 35.27
CA PRO A 363 29.20 -33.06 34.14
C PRO A 363 27.91 -32.22 34.05
N ALA A 364 28.04 -30.88 34.01
CA ALA A 364 26.89 -29.97 33.87
C ALA A 364 26.02 -30.24 32.64
N ARG A 365 26.58 -30.89 31.60
CA ARG A 365 25.84 -31.33 30.41
C ARG A 365 24.80 -32.40 30.73
N GLU A 366 25.13 -33.36 31.59
CA GLU A 366 24.26 -34.50 31.92
C GLU A 366 23.08 -34.04 32.79
N VAL A 367 23.35 -33.22 33.81
CA VAL A 367 22.30 -32.60 34.64
C VAL A 367 21.40 -31.68 33.79
N ARG A 368 21.99 -30.94 32.84
CA ARG A 368 21.23 -30.07 31.91
C ARG A 368 20.34 -30.87 30.96
N GLU A 369 20.85 -31.97 30.42
CA GLU A 369 20.11 -32.87 29.53
C GLU A 369 18.92 -33.48 30.28
N LEU A 370 19.15 -33.96 31.51
CA LEU A 370 18.10 -34.48 32.38
C LEU A 370 17.04 -33.42 32.71
N VAL A 371 17.42 -32.24 33.21
CA VAL A 371 16.45 -31.20 33.64
C VAL A 371 15.65 -30.61 32.46
N ASN A 372 16.22 -30.62 31.25
CA ASN A 372 15.57 -30.03 30.06
C ASN A 372 14.99 -31.08 29.11
N GLU A 373 14.90 -32.34 29.52
CA GLU A 373 14.27 -33.38 28.71
C GLU A 373 12.78 -33.05 28.44
N HIS A 374 12.31 -33.45 27.26
CA HIS A 374 10.92 -33.28 26.82
C HIS A 374 10.26 -34.67 26.66
N PRO A 375 9.68 -35.24 27.74
CA PRO A 375 9.00 -36.52 27.69
C PRO A 375 7.73 -36.42 26.83
N LEU A 376 7.65 -37.20 25.76
CA LEU A 376 6.51 -37.21 24.82
C LEU A 376 5.38 -38.17 25.22
N THR A 377 5.60 -39.00 26.25
CA THR A 377 4.64 -40.01 26.72
C THR A 377 4.50 -39.97 28.23
N GLU A 378 3.31 -40.33 28.74
CA GLU A 378 3.03 -40.37 30.17
C GLU A 378 3.98 -41.32 30.92
N ALA A 379 4.30 -42.48 30.33
CA ALA A 379 5.24 -43.43 30.91
C ALA A 379 6.65 -42.83 31.04
N ARG A 380 7.12 -42.08 30.02
CA ARG A 380 8.42 -41.39 30.10
C ARG A 380 8.39 -40.26 31.11
N LEU A 381 7.29 -39.51 31.20
CA LEU A 381 7.11 -38.42 32.18
C LEU A 381 7.25 -38.94 33.63
N VAL A 382 6.66 -40.10 33.94
CA VAL A 382 6.77 -40.73 35.27
C VAL A 382 8.19 -41.25 35.54
N ALA A 383 8.86 -41.81 34.55
CA ALA A 383 10.27 -42.21 34.70
C ALA A 383 11.16 -40.97 34.96
N TRP A 384 10.96 -39.92 34.18
CA TRP A 384 11.69 -38.65 34.29
C TRP A 384 11.44 -37.95 35.64
N SER A 385 10.21 -37.98 36.17
CA SER A 385 9.93 -37.41 37.49
C SER A 385 10.70 -38.12 38.61
N ARG A 386 10.93 -39.44 38.50
CA ARG A 386 11.74 -40.21 39.45
C ARG A 386 13.23 -39.89 39.32
N GLU A 387 13.72 -39.67 38.11
CA GLU A 387 15.09 -39.21 37.86
C GLU A 387 15.32 -37.82 38.48
N LEU A 388 14.38 -36.88 38.31
CA LEU A 388 14.43 -35.57 38.98
C LEU A 388 14.39 -35.67 40.51
N GLU A 389 13.55 -36.56 41.05
CA GLU A 389 13.49 -36.79 42.50
C GLU A 389 14.80 -37.39 43.04
N THR A 390 15.44 -38.26 42.26
CA THR A 390 16.74 -38.87 42.60
C THR A 390 17.83 -37.80 42.65
N LEU A 391 17.89 -36.94 41.62
CA LEU A 391 18.79 -35.78 41.59
C LEU A 391 18.58 -34.88 42.82
N GLU A 392 17.34 -34.58 43.19
CA GLU A 392 17.04 -33.78 44.38
C GLU A 392 17.45 -34.45 45.69
N LYS A 393 17.32 -35.78 45.78
CA LYS A 393 17.74 -36.54 46.97
C LYS A 393 19.25 -36.56 47.10
N GLU A 394 19.97 -36.79 46.02
CA GLU A 394 21.43 -36.79 46.01
C GLU A 394 21.98 -35.44 46.47
N VAL A 395 21.44 -34.34 45.92
CA VAL A 395 21.80 -32.97 46.33
C VAL A 395 21.53 -32.72 47.82
N LYS A 396 20.44 -33.25 48.37
CA LYS A 396 20.09 -33.02 49.80
C LYS A 396 20.80 -33.96 50.77
N SER A 397 21.32 -35.09 50.28
CA SER A 397 21.92 -36.15 51.11
C SER A 397 23.41 -35.96 51.37
N ARG A 398 24.08 -35.18 50.51
CA ARG A 398 25.46 -34.70 50.70
C ARG A 398 25.47 -33.43 51.53
#